data_AF-A0A8X7P2A5-F1
#
_entry.id   AF-A0A8X7P2A5-F1
#
_cell.length_a   1.000
_cell.length_b   1.000
_cell.length_c   1.000
_cell.angle_alpha   90.00
_cell.angle_beta   90.00
_cell.angle_gamma   90.00
#
_symmetry.space_group_name_H-M   'P 1'
#
loop_
_entity.id
_entity.type
_entity.pdbx_description
1 polymer ?
#
loop_
_entity_poly.entity_id
_entity_poly.type
_entity_poly.pdbx_seq_one_letter_code
_entity_poly.pdbx_strand_id
1 'polypeptide(L)'
;MSLLFKRRQQHGSRINGSFVINVEGESASSGGGRRTPSSSWGKLVLDLYPPGTSLRNLTCGYCHVEQPPRAKHCHDCDRCVLQFDHHCVWLGTCVGQKNHCKFWWYICEESALCIWTLIMYIDYLTNVAKPWWKNAIIILLLVVLVISMIFVLLLLLFHSYLILTNQSTYELVRRKRIPYMRNIPERVHPFSRGIKRNLHNVCCGNHTLDSLPTAFELEDRARPYTCLDMLKCRCC
;
A
#
# COMPACT_ATOMS: atom_id res chain seq x y z
N MET A 1 -0.43 -11.15 26.37
CA MET A 1 -0.78 -12.57 26.58
C MET A 1 -1.97 -12.92 25.70
N SER A 2 -1.70 -13.78 24.72
CA SER A 2 -2.56 -14.55 23.83
C SER A 2 -4.08 -14.39 23.92
N LEU A 3 -4.69 -13.99 22.80
CA LEU A 3 -5.91 -14.63 22.31
C LEU A 3 -5.73 -14.97 20.82
N LEU A 4 -5.16 -16.16 20.62
CA LEU A 4 -5.35 -16.98 19.44
C LEU A 4 -6.85 -17.27 19.31
N PHE A 5 -7.43 -17.12 18.12
CA PHE A 5 -8.53 -17.99 17.73
C PHE A 5 -8.27 -18.66 16.38
N LYS A 6 -8.38 -19.98 16.51
CA LYS A 6 -8.03 -21.08 15.63
C LYS A 6 -9.07 -21.26 14.52
N ARG A 7 -8.58 -21.68 13.36
CA ARG A 7 -9.32 -22.28 12.23
C ARG A 7 -10.45 -23.20 12.70
N ARG A 8 -11.66 -23.10 12.10
CA ARG A 8 -12.70 -24.13 12.18
C ARG A 8 -13.21 -24.48 10.78
N GLN A 9 -13.24 -25.79 10.50
CA GLN A 9 -13.85 -26.43 9.34
C GLN A 9 -15.38 -26.29 9.36
N GLN A 10 -15.98 -26.47 8.17
CA GLN A 10 -17.39 -26.31 7.81
C GLN A 10 -18.34 -27.32 8.48
N HIS A 11 -19.51 -26.85 8.93
CA HIS A 11 -20.84 -27.42 8.61
C HIS A 11 -21.98 -26.53 9.14
N GLY A 12 -23.08 -26.41 8.37
CA GLY A 12 -24.41 -26.04 8.90
C GLY A 12 -24.85 -24.58 8.71
N SER A 13 -25.80 -24.39 7.79
CA SER A 13 -26.43 -23.13 7.39
C SER A 13 -27.22 -22.41 8.50
N ARG A 14 -27.06 -21.09 8.61
CA ARG A 14 -28.15 -20.13 8.88
C ARG A 14 -27.79 -18.77 8.27
N ILE A 15 -28.75 -18.25 7.54
CA ILE A 15 -28.67 -17.18 6.54
C ILE A 15 -28.42 -15.82 7.19
N ASN A 16 -27.40 -15.09 6.72
CA ASN A 16 -27.42 -13.64 6.53
C ASN A 16 -26.25 -13.20 5.60
N GLY A 17 -26.59 -12.94 4.33
CA GLY A 17 -25.98 -11.87 3.53
C GLY A 17 -24.53 -11.98 3.03
N SER A 18 -23.93 -13.17 2.89
CA SER A 18 -22.63 -13.33 2.23
C SER A 18 -22.75 -14.29 1.04
N PHE A 19 -22.43 -13.79 -0.16
CA PHE A 19 -22.37 -14.59 -1.38
C PHE A 19 -21.17 -15.53 -1.30
N VAL A 20 -21.41 -16.79 -0.90
CA VAL A 20 -20.42 -17.86 -0.93
C VAL A 20 -20.56 -18.60 -2.25
N ILE A 21 -19.55 -18.51 -3.13
CA ILE A 21 -19.48 -19.33 -4.34
C ILE A 21 -18.79 -20.64 -3.96
N ASN A 22 -19.52 -21.75 -3.99
CA ASN A 22 -18.92 -23.08 -4.02
C ASN A 22 -18.31 -23.30 -5.41
N VAL A 23 -17.01 -23.61 -5.43
CA VAL A 23 -16.33 -24.10 -6.64
C VAL A 23 -16.32 -25.62 -6.53
N GLU A 24 -17.23 -26.28 -7.24
CA GLU A 24 -17.08 -27.71 -7.52
C GLU A 24 -15.91 -27.88 -8.49
N GLY A 25 -14.99 -28.76 -8.12
CA GLY A 25 -13.79 -29.03 -8.89
C GLY A 25 -14.13 -29.87 -10.12
N GLU A 26 -13.81 -29.36 -11.29
CA GLU A 26 -13.64 -30.18 -12.48
C GLU A 26 -12.20 -30.14 -12.99
N SER A 27 -11.71 -31.35 -13.20
CA SER A 27 -10.39 -31.76 -13.65
C SER A 27 -9.93 -31.11 -14.95
N ALA A 28 -8.60 -30.91 -15.01
CA ALA A 28 -7.87 -30.27 -16.09
C ALA A 28 -8.06 -30.93 -17.47
N SER A 29 -8.22 -30.09 -18.49
CA SER A 29 -7.81 -30.39 -19.86
C SER A 29 -6.94 -29.26 -20.42
N SER A 30 -5.81 -29.67 -21.00
CA SER A 30 -4.79 -28.83 -21.61
C SER A 30 -5.26 -28.33 -22.97
N GLY A 31 -5.51 -27.03 -23.08
CA GLY A 31 -5.73 -26.35 -24.36
C GLY A 31 -5.43 -24.86 -24.21
N GLY A 32 -4.55 -24.32 -25.06
CA GLY A 32 -4.12 -22.92 -25.07
C GLY A 32 -5.19 -21.94 -25.57
N GLY A 33 -6.41 -22.03 -25.03
CA GLY A 33 -7.53 -21.13 -25.34
C GLY A 33 -7.64 -19.98 -24.35
N ARG A 34 -8.01 -18.78 -24.84
CA ARG A 34 -8.49 -17.66 -24.01
C ARG A 34 -9.61 -18.17 -23.11
N ARG A 35 -9.38 -18.27 -21.80
CA ARG A 35 -10.45 -18.51 -20.83
C ARG A 35 -11.39 -17.31 -20.86
N THR A 36 -12.65 -17.53 -21.21
CA THR A 36 -13.71 -16.55 -21.01
C THR A 36 -13.97 -16.42 -19.50
N PRO A 37 -14.06 -15.19 -18.95
CA PRO A 37 -14.32 -15.04 -17.52
C PRO A 37 -15.75 -15.52 -17.20
N SER A 38 -15.86 -16.63 -16.49
CA SER A 38 -17.15 -17.18 -16.04
C SER A 38 -17.74 -16.40 -14.86
N SER A 39 -16.90 -15.78 -14.04
CA SER A 39 -17.30 -15.01 -12.85
C SER A 39 -17.46 -13.50 -13.16
N SER A 40 -18.40 -12.85 -12.48
CA SER A 40 -18.57 -11.39 -12.53
C SER A 40 -17.30 -10.65 -12.09
N TRP A 41 -16.57 -11.19 -11.11
CA TRP A 41 -15.28 -10.66 -10.67
C TRP A 41 -14.20 -10.72 -11.75
N GLY A 42 -14.07 -11.85 -12.45
CA GLY A 42 -13.08 -12.00 -13.53
C GLY A 42 -13.31 -11.00 -14.67
N LYS A 43 -14.58 -10.71 -14.99
CA LYS A 43 -14.94 -9.66 -15.96
C LYS A 43 -14.51 -8.28 -15.47
N LEU A 44 -14.90 -7.91 -14.24
CA LEU A 44 -14.51 -6.64 -13.63
C LEU A 44 -13.00 -6.45 -13.61
N VAL A 45 -12.24 -7.47 -13.21
CA VAL A 45 -10.77 -7.41 -13.18
C VAL A 45 -10.21 -7.24 -14.58
N LEU A 46 -10.71 -7.98 -15.57
CA LEU A 46 -10.23 -7.90 -16.95
C LEU A 46 -10.44 -6.50 -17.55
N ASP A 47 -11.56 -5.84 -17.22
CA ASP A 47 -11.88 -4.48 -17.67
C ASP A 47 -10.92 -3.41 -17.12
N LEU A 48 -10.16 -3.71 -16.06
CA LEU A 48 -9.14 -2.82 -15.50
C LEU A 48 -7.80 -2.88 -16.27
N TYR A 49 -7.66 -3.81 -17.22
CA TYR A 49 -6.45 -4.00 -18.02
C TYR A 49 -6.69 -3.65 -19.50
N PRO A 50 -5.63 -3.36 -20.28
CA PRO A 50 -5.74 -3.16 -21.71
C PRO A 50 -6.40 -4.36 -22.42
N PRO A 51 -7.18 -4.12 -23.49
CA PRO A 51 -7.78 -5.19 -24.28
C PRO A 51 -6.74 -6.20 -24.77
N GLY A 52 -7.12 -7.48 -24.77
CA GLY A 52 -6.25 -8.59 -25.18
C GLY A 52 -5.38 -9.18 -24.06
N THR A 53 -5.40 -8.61 -22.85
CA THR A 53 -4.78 -9.22 -21.66
C THR A 53 -5.41 -10.59 -21.35
N SER A 54 -4.59 -11.59 -21.03
CA SER A 54 -5.06 -12.93 -20.68
C SER A 54 -5.31 -13.06 -19.18
N LEU A 55 -6.49 -13.56 -18.78
CA LEU A 55 -6.86 -13.76 -17.37
C LEU A 55 -5.88 -14.68 -16.63
N ARG A 56 -5.28 -15.65 -17.34
CA ARG A 56 -4.29 -16.57 -16.77
C ARG A 56 -3.07 -15.82 -16.21
N ASN A 57 -2.68 -14.71 -16.83
CA ASN A 57 -1.53 -13.91 -16.39
C ASN A 57 -1.84 -13.04 -15.17
N LEU A 58 -3.13 -12.84 -14.88
CA LEU A 58 -3.62 -12.02 -13.76
C LEU A 58 -3.98 -12.88 -12.54
N THR A 59 -4.05 -14.20 -12.70
CA THR A 59 -4.47 -15.10 -11.62
C THR A 59 -3.33 -15.35 -10.65
N CYS A 60 -3.57 -15.17 -9.36
CA CYS A 60 -2.63 -15.55 -8.32
C CYS A 60 -2.47 -17.07 -8.29
N GLY A 61 -1.23 -17.56 -8.40
CA GLY A 61 -0.94 -19.00 -8.36
C GLY A 61 -1.21 -19.68 -7.01
N TYR A 62 -1.27 -18.92 -5.91
CA TYR A 62 -1.48 -19.43 -4.55
C TYR A 62 -2.95 -19.33 -4.11
N CYS A 63 -3.56 -18.17 -4.33
CA CYS A 63 -4.94 -17.93 -3.92
C CYS A 63 -5.98 -18.32 -4.98
N HIS A 64 -5.55 -18.63 -6.21
CA HIS A 64 -6.43 -18.93 -7.35
C HIS A 64 -7.51 -17.86 -7.60
N VAL A 65 -7.17 -16.59 -7.35
CA VAL A 65 -8.04 -15.43 -7.57
C VAL A 65 -7.40 -14.48 -8.58
N GLU A 66 -8.23 -13.88 -9.43
CA GLU A 66 -7.83 -12.85 -10.38
C GLU A 66 -7.42 -11.58 -9.62
N GLN A 67 -6.17 -11.15 -9.83
CA GLN A 67 -5.60 -9.98 -9.19
C GLN A 67 -5.90 -8.73 -10.03
N PRO A 68 -6.59 -7.72 -9.48
CA PRO A 68 -6.68 -6.42 -10.13
C PRO A 68 -5.31 -5.73 -10.14
N PRO A 69 -5.15 -4.63 -10.92
CA PRO A 69 -3.93 -3.87 -10.92
C PRO A 69 -3.48 -3.49 -9.50
N ARG A 70 -2.16 -3.45 -9.30
CA ARG A 70 -1.53 -3.09 -8.02
C ARG A 70 -1.79 -4.09 -6.86
N ALA A 71 -2.52 -5.18 -7.09
CA ALA A 71 -2.68 -6.25 -6.11
C ALA A 71 -1.50 -7.23 -6.14
N LYS A 72 -1.16 -7.81 -4.99
CA LYS A 72 -0.08 -8.80 -4.86
C LYS A 72 -0.37 -9.80 -3.75
N HIS A 73 0.10 -11.04 -3.93
CA HIS A 73 0.12 -12.04 -2.87
C HIS A 73 1.28 -11.78 -1.89
N CYS A 74 0.98 -11.72 -0.60
CA CYS A 74 1.96 -11.71 0.47
C CYS A 74 2.05 -13.11 1.08
N HIS A 75 3.25 -13.69 1.05
CA HIS A 75 3.49 -15.02 1.61
C HIS A 75 3.38 -15.03 3.14
N ASP A 76 3.86 -13.98 3.80
CA ASP A 76 3.82 -13.87 5.28
C ASP A 76 2.39 -13.79 5.81
N CYS A 77 1.47 -13.18 5.04
CA CYS A 77 0.05 -13.09 5.39
C CYS A 77 -0.85 -14.11 4.67
N ASP A 78 -0.28 -14.94 3.80
CA ASP A 78 -0.96 -15.93 2.95
C ASP A 78 -2.25 -15.40 2.28
N ARG A 79 -2.19 -14.19 1.72
CA ARG A 79 -3.35 -13.55 1.07
C ARG A 79 -2.95 -12.54 0.00
N CYS A 80 -3.84 -12.36 -0.98
CA CYS A 80 -3.78 -11.24 -1.92
C CYS A 80 -4.20 -9.94 -1.22
N VAL A 81 -3.41 -8.88 -1.41
CA VAL A 81 -3.64 -7.56 -0.85
C VAL A 81 -3.78 -6.56 -2.00
N LEU A 82 -4.87 -5.79 -2.00
CA LEU A 82 -5.13 -4.71 -2.96
C LEU A 82 -4.20 -3.53 -2.70
N GLN A 83 -3.71 -2.89 -3.77
CA GLN A 83 -2.70 -1.82 -3.73
C GLN A 83 -1.61 -2.13 -2.70
N PHE A 84 -0.98 -3.29 -2.86
CA PHE A 84 -0.01 -3.80 -1.90
C PHE A 84 1.17 -2.83 -1.75
N ASP A 85 1.44 -2.40 -0.53
CA ASP A 85 2.58 -1.54 -0.21
C ASP A 85 3.78 -2.36 0.26
N HIS A 86 3.64 -2.99 1.42
CA HIS A 86 4.63 -3.89 1.99
C HIS A 86 3.99 -4.79 3.05
N HIS A 87 4.71 -5.85 3.45
CA HIS A 87 4.44 -6.53 4.70
C HIS A 87 5.25 -5.83 5.80
N CYS A 88 4.56 -5.23 6.77
CA CYS A 88 5.22 -4.54 7.87
C CYS A 88 5.49 -5.54 8.99
N VAL A 89 6.76 -5.88 9.19
CA VAL A 89 7.18 -6.82 10.24
C VAL A 89 6.87 -6.29 11.65
N TRP A 90 6.87 -4.97 11.83
CA TRP A 90 6.58 -4.31 13.10
C TRP A 90 5.10 -4.41 13.50
N LEU A 91 4.20 -4.37 12.50
CA LEU A 91 2.76 -4.50 12.71
C LEU A 91 2.26 -5.94 12.54
N GLY A 92 3.12 -6.85 12.08
CA GLY A 92 2.75 -8.24 11.77
C GLY A 92 1.65 -8.36 10.71
N THR A 93 1.51 -7.37 9.82
CA THR A 93 0.44 -7.33 8.81
C THR A 93 0.86 -6.56 7.56
N CYS A 94 0.15 -6.78 6.45
CA CYS A 94 0.35 -5.99 5.25
C CYS A 94 -0.22 -4.58 5.38
N VAL A 95 0.52 -3.63 4.82
CA VAL A 95 0.03 -2.30 4.46
C VAL A 95 -0.40 -2.34 3.00
N GLY A 96 -1.60 -1.83 2.73
CA GLY A 96 -2.17 -1.72 1.39
C GLY A 96 -3.42 -0.86 1.40
N GLN A 97 -4.29 -1.01 0.41
CA GLN A 97 -5.40 -0.07 0.15
C GLN A 97 -6.24 0.29 1.39
N LYS A 98 -6.60 -0.70 2.21
CA LYS A 98 -7.53 -0.54 3.34
C LYS A 98 -6.92 0.11 4.59
N ASN A 99 -5.60 0.15 4.71
CA ASN A 99 -4.92 0.64 5.91
C ASN A 99 -3.73 1.57 5.62
N HIS A 100 -3.49 1.96 4.37
CA HIS A 100 -2.37 2.83 4.02
C HIS A 100 -2.44 4.19 4.74
N CYS A 101 -3.61 4.85 4.78
CA CYS A 101 -3.74 6.10 5.54
C CYS A 101 -3.55 5.90 7.05
N LYS A 102 -4.07 4.80 7.61
CA LYS A 102 -3.87 4.47 9.03
C LYS A 102 -2.40 4.25 9.37
N PHE A 103 -1.66 3.61 8.46
CA PHE A 103 -0.22 3.43 8.61
C PHE A 103 0.53 4.76 8.56
N TRP A 104 0.15 5.68 7.68
CA TRP A 104 0.74 7.02 7.65
C TRP A 104 0.46 7.81 8.93
N TRP A 105 -0.78 7.80 9.42
CA TRP A 105 -1.13 8.43 10.71
C TRP A 105 -0.40 7.79 11.89
N TYR A 106 -0.22 6.47 11.90
CA TYR A 106 0.61 5.79 12.88
C TYR A 106 2.04 6.36 12.89
N ILE A 107 2.68 6.54 11.73
CA ILE A 107 4.02 7.15 11.67
C ILE A 107 4.01 8.62 12.15
N CYS A 108 2.95 9.39 11.83
CA CYS A 108 2.78 10.75 12.34
C CYS A 108 2.69 10.79 13.87
N GLU A 109 1.90 9.90 14.46
CA GLU A 109 1.72 9.77 15.91
C GLU A 109 3.03 9.35 16.60
N GLU A 110 3.74 8.36 16.05
CA GLU A 110 5.07 7.96 16.55
C GLU A 110 6.08 9.11 16.48
N SER A 111 6.06 9.91 15.42
CA SER A 111 6.92 11.10 15.27
C SER A 111 6.60 12.13 16.35
N ALA A 112 5.30 12.40 16.58
CA ALA A 112 4.85 13.35 17.60
C ALA A 112 5.20 12.88 19.02
N LEU A 113 5.04 11.58 19.30
CA LEU A 113 5.40 10.98 20.59
C LEU A 113 6.90 11.08 20.87
N CYS A 114 7.73 10.85 19.86
CA CYS A 114 9.18 10.97 20.00
C CYS A 114 9.61 12.43 20.22
N ILE A 115 8.99 13.41 19.55
CA ILE A 115 9.22 14.85 19.81
C ILE A 115 8.80 15.20 21.24
N TRP A 116 7.63 14.74 21.69
CA TRP A 116 7.14 14.99 23.04
C TRP A 116 8.09 14.41 24.10
N THR A 117 8.58 13.19 23.89
CA THR A 117 9.53 12.53 24.79
C THR A 117 10.88 13.26 24.81
N LEU A 118 11.33 13.78 23.67
CA LEU A 118 12.54 14.60 23.59
C LEU A 118 12.42 15.85 24.46
N ILE A 119 11.29 16.56 24.40
CA ILE A 119 11.02 17.74 25.24
C ILE A 119 11.07 17.37 26.72
N MET A 120 10.41 16.26 27.11
CA MET A 120 10.42 15.77 28.49
C MET A 120 11.83 15.41 28.98
N TYR A 121 12.68 14.83 28.13
CA TYR A 121 14.07 14.52 28.48
C TYR A 121 14.94 15.76 28.64
N ILE A 122 14.76 16.77 27.78
CA ILE A 122 15.46 18.05 27.90
C ILE A 122 15.07 18.74 29.20
N ASP A 123 13.77 18.86 29.49
CA ASP A 123 13.27 19.45 30.74
C ASP A 123 13.79 18.68 31.97
N TYR A 124 13.81 17.34 31.90
CA TYR A 124 14.43 16.54 32.94
C TYR A 124 15.90 16.92 33.14
N LEU A 125 16.71 17.01 32.09
CA LEU A 125 18.14 17.32 32.24
C LEU A 125 18.42 18.72 32.78
N THR A 126 17.52 19.70 32.57
CA THR A 126 17.69 21.08 33.05
C THR A 126 17.26 21.30 34.51
N ASN A 127 16.49 20.37 35.08
CA ASN A 127 16.00 20.45 36.46
C ASN A 127 17.08 20.03 37.50
N VAL A 128 16.86 20.44 38.76
CA VAL A 128 17.67 20.29 40.01
C VAL A 128 18.76 19.19 40.02
N ALA A 129 19.86 19.46 40.74
CA ALA A 129 20.97 18.54 40.98
C ALA A 129 20.52 17.07 41.20
N LYS A 130 20.93 16.21 40.27
CA LYS A 130 20.64 14.78 40.25
C LYS A 130 21.92 13.97 40.43
N PRO A 131 21.83 12.75 40.98
CA PRO A 131 22.94 11.81 40.96
C PRO A 131 23.43 11.57 39.52
N TRP A 132 24.74 11.55 39.33
CA TRP A 132 25.38 11.42 38.01
C TRP A 132 24.92 10.20 37.20
N TRP A 133 24.60 9.08 37.87
CA TRP A 133 24.17 7.84 37.22
C TRP A 133 22.80 7.97 36.57
N LYS A 134 21.89 8.79 37.12
CA LYS A 134 20.59 9.07 36.48
C LYS A 134 20.78 9.87 35.18
N ASN A 135 21.67 10.87 35.21
CA ASN A 135 22.00 11.65 34.02
C ASN A 135 22.64 10.76 32.94
N ALA A 136 23.55 9.86 33.32
CA ALA A 136 24.15 8.91 32.38
C ALA A 136 23.11 8.02 31.69
N ILE A 137 22.13 7.49 32.44
CA ILE A 137 21.03 6.69 31.88
C ILE A 137 20.18 7.53 30.92
N ILE A 138 19.80 8.74 31.30
CA ILE A 138 18.97 9.62 30.46
C ILE A 138 19.71 10.03 29.18
N ILE A 139 21.00 10.32 29.26
CA ILE A 139 21.83 10.62 28.08
C ILE A 139 21.84 9.43 27.11
N LEU A 140 22.01 8.20 27.62
CA LEU A 140 21.95 6.99 26.79
C LEU A 140 20.57 6.84 26.12
N LEU A 141 19.49 7.00 26.88
CA LEU A 141 18.12 6.94 26.33
C LEU A 141 17.86 8.05 25.31
N LEU A 142 18.41 9.24 25.51
CA LEU A 142 18.32 10.36 24.59
C LEU A 142 19.03 10.06 23.26
N VAL A 143 20.22 9.44 23.30
CA VAL A 143 20.93 9.00 22.09
C VAL A 143 20.08 7.99 21.30
N VAL A 144 19.50 6.99 21.98
CA VAL A 144 18.61 6.00 21.34
C VAL A 144 17.36 6.67 20.75
N LEU A 145 16.77 7.63 21.48
CA LEU A 145 15.62 8.40 21.02
C LEU A 145 15.94 9.21 19.76
N VAL A 146 17.10 9.89 19.71
CA VAL A 146 17.51 10.69 18.56
C VAL A 146 17.73 9.81 17.33
N ILE A 147 18.37 8.65 17.47
CA ILE A 147 18.55 7.69 16.36
C ILE A 147 17.19 7.21 15.86
N SER A 148 16.29 6.85 16.78
CA SER A 148 14.93 6.40 16.44
C SER A 148 14.13 7.51 15.74
N MET A 149 14.25 8.75 16.22
CA MET A 149 13.65 9.94 15.62
C MET A 149 14.07 10.16 14.17
N ILE A 150 15.37 10.05 13.88
CA ILE A 150 15.88 10.17 12.51
C ILE A 150 15.24 9.11 11.61
N PHE A 151 15.20 7.86 12.07
CA PHE A 151 14.58 6.76 11.31
C PHE A 151 13.10 6.99 11.04
N VAL A 152 12.32 7.34 12.07
CA VAL A 152 10.87 7.57 11.95
C VAL A 152 10.58 8.79 11.07
N LEU A 153 11.36 9.87 11.17
CA LEU A 153 11.20 11.06 10.32
C LEU A 153 11.47 10.75 8.84
N LEU A 154 12.54 10.00 8.53
CA LEU A 154 12.82 9.58 7.16
C LEU A 154 11.70 8.69 6.61
N LEU A 155 11.18 7.78 7.43
CA LEU A 155 10.03 6.94 7.07
C LEU A 155 8.77 7.78 6.81
N LEU A 156 8.50 8.80 7.63
CA LEU A 156 7.39 9.72 7.45
C LEU A 156 7.51 10.49 6.14
N LEU A 157 8.67 11.07 5.86
CA LEU A 157 8.92 11.81 4.62
C LEU A 157 8.76 10.91 3.39
N PHE A 158 9.28 9.69 3.46
CA PHE A 158 9.16 8.70 2.40
C PHE A 158 7.70 8.32 2.13
N HIS A 159 6.93 7.92 3.14
CA HIS A 159 5.52 7.56 2.95
C HIS A 159 4.64 8.76 2.59
N SER A 160 5.00 9.97 3.04
CA SER A 160 4.34 11.20 2.59
C SER A 160 4.55 11.40 1.09
N TYR A 161 5.78 11.26 0.59
CA TYR A 161 6.06 11.31 -0.84
C TYR A 161 5.25 10.27 -1.63
N LEU A 162 5.18 9.02 -1.16
CA LEU A 162 4.43 7.94 -1.80
C LEU A 162 2.94 8.26 -1.91
N ILE A 163 2.30 8.74 -0.82
CA ILE A 163 0.89 9.12 -0.80
C ILE A 163 0.65 10.32 -1.72
N LEU A 164 1.49 11.37 -1.64
CA LEU A 164 1.36 12.57 -2.46
C LEU A 164 1.46 12.29 -3.97
N THR A 165 2.17 11.23 -4.35
CA THR A 165 2.35 10.80 -5.75
C THR A 165 1.54 9.55 -6.12
N ASN A 166 0.64 9.08 -5.23
CA ASN A 166 -0.21 7.89 -5.38
C ASN A 166 0.55 6.67 -5.91
N GLN A 167 1.65 6.33 -5.24
CA GLN A 167 2.41 5.11 -5.50
C GLN A 167 2.61 4.35 -4.20
N SER A 168 2.83 3.06 -4.32
CA SER A 168 3.23 2.21 -3.21
C SER A 168 4.74 1.99 -3.16
N THR A 169 5.27 1.64 -1.99
CA THR A 169 6.67 1.21 -1.81
C THR A 169 7.01 0.09 -2.78
N TYR A 170 6.12 -0.90 -2.92
CA TYR A 170 6.30 -2.00 -3.87
C TYR A 170 6.43 -1.51 -5.31
N GLU A 171 5.56 -0.58 -5.75
CA GLU A 171 5.61 -0.02 -7.10
C GLU A 171 6.89 0.75 -7.38
N LEU A 172 7.37 1.52 -6.40
CA LEU A 172 8.62 2.25 -6.51
C LEU A 172 9.83 1.30 -6.58
N VAL A 173 9.94 0.39 -5.61
CA VAL A 173 11.12 -0.49 -5.46
C VAL A 173 11.16 -1.59 -6.54
N ARG A 174 10.01 -2.11 -6.96
CA ARG A 174 9.91 -3.21 -7.94
C ARG A 174 9.48 -2.74 -9.33
N ARG A 175 9.54 -1.43 -9.62
CA ARG A 175 9.13 -0.81 -10.88
C ARG A 175 9.50 -1.62 -12.13
N LYS A 176 10.76 -2.00 -12.28
CA LYS A 176 11.28 -2.75 -13.45
C LYS A 176 10.70 -4.16 -13.61
N ARG A 177 10.18 -4.77 -12.52
CA ARG A 177 9.58 -6.11 -12.53
C ARG A 177 8.07 -6.10 -12.76
N ILE A 178 7.43 -4.94 -12.61
CA ILE A 178 5.98 -4.79 -12.77
C ILE A 178 5.67 -4.53 -14.25
N PRO A 179 4.93 -5.41 -14.95
CA PRO A 179 4.77 -5.33 -16.41
C PRO A 179 4.20 -4.00 -16.92
N TYR A 180 3.26 -3.40 -16.19
CA TYR A 180 2.65 -2.12 -16.57
C TYR A 180 3.48 -0.89 -16.16
N MET A 181 4.54 -1.06 -15.36
CA MET A 181 5.42 0.05 -14.92
C MET A 181 6.77 0.06 -15.62
N ARG A 182 7.24 -1.09 -16.11
CA ARG A 182 8.64 -1.29 -16.57
C ARG A 182 9.10 -0.31 -17.67
N ASN A 183 8.17 0.17 -18.50
CA ASN A 183 8.45 1.05 -19.63
C ASN A 183 8.09 2.52 -19.35
N ILE A 184 7.62 2.84 -18.14
CA ILE A 184 7.21 4.19 -17.78
C ILE A 184 8.41 4.94 -17.17
N PRO A 185 8.76 6.15 -17.66
CA PRO A 185 9.82 6.96 -17.08
C PRO A 185 9.64 7.20 -15.58
N GLU A 186 10.73 7.27 -14.82
CA GLU A 186 10.67 7.37 -13.35
C GLU A 186 9.97 8.66 -12.86
N ARG A 187 10.10 9.75 -13.63
CA ARG A 187 9.43 11.04 -13.36
C ARG A 187 7.92 11.04 -13.57
N VAL A 188 7.36 9.96 -14.12
CA VAL A 188 5.91 9.83 -14.37
C VAL A 188 5.28 8.98 -13.28
N HIS A 189 4.22 9.52 -12.67
CA HIS A 189 3.41 8.88 -11.63
C HIS A 189 2.05 8.47 -12.20
N PRO A 190 1.88 7.21 -12.67
CA PRO A 190 0.75 6.79 -13.49
C PRO A 190 -0.62 6.96 -12.84
N PHE A 191 -0.70 6.75 -11.52
CA PHE A 191 -1.94 6.80 -10.76
C PHE A 191 -2.14 8.13 -10.01
N SER A 192 -1.22 9.08 -10.13
CA SER A 192 -1.35 10.39 -9.49
C SER A 192 -2.46 11.20 -10.15
N ARG A 193 -3.36 11.75 -9.33
CA ARG A 193 -4.48 12.61 -9.74
C ARG A 193 -4.40 14.01 -9.10
N GLY A 194 -3.19 14.44 -8.73
CA GLY A 194 -2.95 15.67 -7.98
C GLY A 194 -2.94 15.46 -6.47
N ILE A 195 -2.22 16.32 -5.74
CA ILE A 195 -1.93 16.15 -4.30
C ILE A 195 -3.22 16.01 -3.48
N LYS A 196 -4.18 16.92 -3.67
CA LYS A 196 -5.44 16.93 -2.90
C LYS A 196 -6.24 15.65 -3.12
N ARG A 197 -6.36 15.21 -4.38
CA ARG A 197 -7.13 14.01 -4.72
C ARG A 197 -6.43 12.74 -4.28
N ASN A 198 -5.09 12.70 -4.34
CA ASN A 198 -4.32 11.58 -3.84
C ASN A 198 -4.50 11.40 -2.32
N LEU A 199 -4.37 12.48 -1.54
CA LEU A 199 -4.63 12.48 -0.10
C LEU A 199 -6.06 12.03 0.22
N HIS A 200 -7.04 12.61 -0.47
CA HIS A 200 -8.44 12.22 -0.32
C HIS A 200 -8.62 10.73 -0.61
N ASN A 201 -8.11 10.20 -1.72
CA ASN A 201 -8.29 8.81 -2.10
C ASN A 201 -7.68 7.83 -1.11
N VAL A 202 -6.53 8.16 -0.53
CA VAL A 202 -5.86 7.30 0.44
C VAL A 202 -6.55 7.33 1.81
N CYS A 203 -7.03 8.50 2.25
CA CYS A 203 -7.56 8.68 3.60
C CYS A 203 -9.08 8.67 3.75
N CYS A 204 -9.80 9.17 2.75
CA CYS A 204 -11.25 9.38 2.80
C CYS A 204 -11.99 8.76 1.60
N GLY A 205 -11.27 8.29 0.58
CA GLY A 205 -11.84 7.77 -0.64
C GLY A 205 -12.48 6.42 -0.43
N ASN A 206 -13.55 6.17 -1.18
CA ASN A 206 -14.03 4.81 -1.35
C ASN A 206 -12.90 3.99 -1.99
N HIS A 207 -12.59 2.84 -1.42
CA HIS A 207 -11.57 1.92 -1.90
C HIS A 207 -11.97 1.31 -3.26
N THR A 208 -11.88 2.12 -4.32
CA THR A 208 -12.17 1.71 -5.70
C THR A 208 -10.94 1.08 -6.33
N LEU A 209 -11.16 0.12 -7.23
CA LEU A 209 -10.10 -0.43 -8.05
C LEU A 209 -9.78 0.55 -9.18
N ASP A 210 -8.50 0.90 -9.34
CA ASP A 210 -8.05 1.77 -10.43
C ASP A 210 -7.73 0.93 -11.66
N SER A 211 -8.25 1.33 -12.81
CA SER A 211 -7.83 0.81 -14.11
C SER A 211 -6.40 1.24 -14.42
N LEU A 212 -5.69 0.45 -15.22
CA LEU A 212 -4.39 0.88 -15.73
C LEU A 212 -4.58 2.09 -16.66
N PRO A 213 -3.75 3.13 -16.53
CA PRO A 213 -3.79 4.26 -17.44
C PRO A 213 -3.40 3.82 -18.85
N THR A 214 -4.07 4.41 -19.84
CA THR A 214 -3.81 4.16 -21.26
C THR A 214 -2.44 4.69 -21.68
N ALA A 215 -1.89 4.17 -22.79
CA ALA A 215 -0.63 4.66 -23.34
C ALA A 215 -0.68 6.17 -23.63
N PHE A 216 -1.79 6.65 -24.19
CA PHE A 216 -2.02 8.07 -24.45
C PHE A 216 -1.98 8.93 -23.18
N GLU A 217 -2.62 8.50 -22.09
CA GLU A 217 -2.56 9.25 -20.82
C GLU A 217 -1.15 9.25 -20.22
N LEU A 218 -0.39 8.18 -20.40
CA LEU A 218 1.00 8.10 -19.93
C LEU A 218 1.92 9.02 -20.74
N GLU A 219 1.76 9.06 -22.06
CA GLU A 219 2.46 9.97 -22.96
C GLU A 219 2.14 11.42 -22.64
N ASP A 220 0.86 11.74 -22.44
CA ASP A 220 0.43 13.06 -22.02
C ASP A 220 1.13 13.44 -20.70
N ARG A 221 1.08 12.59 -19.67
CA ARG A 221 1.78 12.84 -18.39
C ARG A 221 3.30 12.95 -18.52
N ALA A 222 3.91 12.31 -19.52
CA ALA A 222 5.36 12.38 -19.77
C ALA A 222 5.77 13.68 -20.47
N ARG A 223 4.83 14.40 -21.11
CA ARG A 223 5.13 15.62 -21.87
C ARG A 223 5.71 16.72 -20.95
N PRO A 224 6.70 17.51 -21.42
CA PRO A 224 7.24 18.63 -20.66
C PRO A 224 6.15 19.66 -20.31
N TYR A 225 6.32 20.35 -19.18
CA TYR A 225 5.43 21.45 -18.82
C TYR A 225 5.67 22.66 -19.73
N THR A 226 4.57 23.28 -20.16
CA THR A 226 4.58 24.56 -20.88
C THR A 226 4.09 25.69 -19.98
N CYS A 227 4.36 26.94 -20.35
CA CYS A 227 3.86 28.11 -19.61
C CYS A 227 2.32 28.12 -19.50
N LEU A 228 1.61 27.54 -20.48
CA LEU A 228 0.16 27.41 -20.48
C LEU A 228 -0.34 26.38 -19.44
N ASP A 229 0.45 25.34 -19.14
CA ASP A 229 0.09 24.32 -18.14
C ASP A 229 0.15 24.87 -16.72
N MET A 230 1.00 25.87 -16.46
CA MET A 230 1.04 26.60 -15.19
C MET A 230 -0.23 27.42 -14.98
N LEU A 231 -0.74 28.06 -16.05
CA LEU A 231 -1.99 28.84 -16.02
C LEU A 231 -3.24 27.96 -15.87
N LYS A 232 -3.20 26.73 -16.39
CA LYS A 232 -4.34 25.78 -16.35
C LYS A 232 -4.31 24.80 -15.17
N CYS A 233 -3.35 24.92 -14.26
CA CYS A 233 -3.25 24.09 -13.06
C CYS A 233 -3.33 22.58 -13.36
N ARG A 234 -2.59 22.10 -14.37
CA ARG A 234 -2.55 20.69 -14.80
C ARG A 234 -2.17 19.68 -13.69
N CYS A 235 -1.75 20.17 -12.53
CA CYS A 235 -1.34 19.40 -11.36
C CYS A 235 -2.47 19.06 -10.37
N CYS A 236 -3.72 19.45 -10.64
CA CYS A 236 -4.88 19.22 -9.75
C CYS A 236 -5.96 18.36 -10.40
#